data_AF-A0A554JDG8-F1
#
_entry.id   AF-A0A554JDG8-F1
#
_cell.length_a   1.000
_cell.length_b   1.000
_cell.length_c   1.000
_cell.angle_alpha   90.00
_cell.angle_beta   90.00
_cell.angle_gamma   90.00
#
_symmetry.space_group_name_H-M   'P 1'
#
loop_
_entity.id
_entity.type
_entity.pdbx_description
1 polymer ?
#
loop_
_entity_poly.entity_id
_entity_poly.type
_entity_poly.pdbx_seq_one_letter_code
_entity_poly.pdbx_strand_id
1 'polypeptide(L)'
;MKIVLRVKELRKDQQLTQEELARSLNISRQSLISLEQGRWLPSLPLILEVARFFNRPVEDVITVERLDDVALERSVLDKGVDRGVDKGAEALPPTANLIVHPAWGTVRPPANLRLLEQKLIIEILLPGFTSSQIDLEVTDRHLIVEATNPTPNSSTIETIEENEQTRLVATEFSFQRAWRQFDLPLGVIPASAKAKLEHGILTISLNLREPGRPISHHFQPE
;
A
#
# COMPACT_ATOMS: atom_id res chain seq x y z
N MET A 1 4.37 12.91 -2.17
CA MET A 1 5.52 13.19 -3.03
C MET A 1 5.65 12.04 -4.02
N LYS A 2 5.45 12.29 -5.31
CA LYS A 2 5.51 11.27 -6.36
C LYS A 2 6.80 11.48 -7.16
N ILE A 3 7.58 10.42 -7.29
CA ILE A 3 8.87 10.40 -7.99
C ILE A 3 8.65 9.72 -9.35
N VAL A 4 8.96 10.43 -10.43
CA VAL A 4 8.83 9.93 -11.81
C VAL A 4 10.19 10.05 -12.49
N LEU A 5 10.56 9.07 -13.32
CA LEU A 5 11.83 9.10 -14.03
C LEU A 5 11.64 9.44 -15.50
N ARG A 6 12.51 10.31 -16.01
CA ARG A 6 12.50 10.81 -17.40
C ARG A 6 13.29 9.93 -18.36
N VAL A 7 13.42 8.63 -18.07
CA VAL A 7 14.25 7.68 -18.84
C VAL A 7 13.83 7.63 -20.31
N LYS A 8 12.53 7.65 -20.59
CA LYS A 8 11.99 7.57 -21.95
C LYS A 8 12.38 8.76 -22.81
N GLU A 9 12.40 9.96 -22.22
CA GLU A 9 12.79 11.20 -22.91
C GLU A 9 14.28 11.17 -23.21
N LEU A 10 15.10 10.94 -22.17
CA LEU A 10 16.55 10.86 -22.29
C LEU A 10 17.01 9.79 -23.31
N ARG A 11 16.32 8.64 -23.35
CA ARG A 11 16.58 7.59 -24.35
C ARG A 11 16.30 8.07 -25.77
N LYS A 12 15.16 8.76 -25.98
CA LYS A 12 14.77 9.27 -27.30
C LYS A 12 15.71 10.37 -27.79
N ASP A 13 16.18 11.23 -26.89
CA ASP A 13 17.14 12.29 -27.21
C ASP A 13 18.47 11.72 -27.74
N GLN A 14 18.88 10.56 -27.23
CA GLN A 14 20.05 9.83 -27.71
C GLN A 14 19.75 8.81 -28.83
N GLN A 15 18.52 8.77 -29.35
CA GLN A 15 18.08 7.86 -30.42
C GLN A 15 18.30 6.36 -30.12
N LEU A 16 18.32 6.00 -28.84
CA LEU A 16 18.54 4.63 -28.39
C LEU A 16 17.25 3.82 -28.45
N THR A 17 17.35 2.54 -28.80
CA THR A 17 16.27 1.57 -28.63
C THR A 17 16.14 1.16 -27.16
N GLN A 18 14.98 0.63 -26.79
CA GLN A 18 14.78 0.07 -25.44
C GLN A 18 15.72 -1.10 -25.16
N GLU A 19 16.10 -1.86 -26.18
CA GLU A 19 16.97 -3.01 -25.97
C GLU A 19 18.42 -2.58 -25.72
N GLU A 20 18.91 -1.57 -26.45
CA GLU A 20 20.25 -1.01 -26.25
C GLU A 20 20.41 -0.41 -24.84
N LEU A 21 19.45 0.43 -24.42
CA LEU A 21 19.51 1.04 -23.09
C LEU A 21 19.40 -0.02 -21.98
N ALA A 22 18.54 -1.03 -22.15
CA ALA A 22 18.39 -2.10 -21.17
C ALA A 22 19.71 -2.87 -21.00
N ARG A 23 20.41 -3.18 -22.11
CA ARG A 23 21.73 -3.83 -22.08
C ARG A 23 22.77 -2.96 -21.39
N SER A 24 22.82 -1.65 -21.68
CA SER A 24 23.76 -0.74 -21.04
C SER A 24 23.55 -0.58 -19.54
N LEU A 25 22.30 -0.67 -19.08
CA LEU A 25 21.93 -0.62 -17.66
C LEU A 25 21.91 -2.01 -16.99
N ASN A 26 22.32 -3.06 -17.70
CA ASN A 26 22.30 -4.44 -17.22
C ASN A 26 20.94 -4.88 -16.64
N ILE A 27 19.85 -4.47 -17.29
CA ILE A 27 18.48 -4.88 -16.95
C ILE A 27 17.78 -5.53 -18.15
N SER A 28 16.69 -6.26 -17.89
CA SER A 28 15.90 -6.81 -18.99
C SER A 28 15.17 -5.71 -19.77
N ARG A 29 14.89 -5.95 -21.06
CA ARG A 29 14.05 -5.05 -21.87
C ARG A 29 12.67 -4.83 -21.25
N GLN A 30 12.09 -5.86 -20.63
CA GLN A 30 10.81 -5.77 -19.92
C GLN A 30 10.89 -4.87 -18.69
N SER A 31 12.01 -4.93 -17.96
CA SER A 31 12.30 -4.05 -16.82
C SER A 31 12.40 -2.60 -17.28
N LEU A 32 13.08 -2.34 -18.40
CA LEU A 32 13.15 -0.98 -18.96
C LEU A 32 11.78 -0.48 -19.43
N ILE A 33 10.97 -1.29 -20.11
CA ILE A 33 9.60 -0.90 -20.49
C ILE A 33 8.78 -0.52 -19.26
N SER A 34 8.87 -1.31 -18.20
CA SER A 34 8.16 -1.05 -16.94
C SER A 34 8.68 0.21 -16.24
N LEU A 35 9.98 0.46 -16.33
CA LEU A 35 10.64 1.67 -15.81
C LEU A 35 10.16 2.93 -16.55
N GLU A 36 10.15 2.90 -17.89
CA GLU A 36 9.67 4.01 -18.73
C GLU A 36 8.17 4.31 -18.57
N GLN A 37 7.39 3.29 -18.19
CA GLN A 37 5.96 3.42 -17.91
C GLN A 37 5.67 3.81 -16.46
N GLY A 38 6.70 3.94 -15.61
CA GLY A 38 6.54 4.27 -14.19
C GLY A 38 5.79 3.18 -13.41
N ARG A 39 5.84 1.92 -13.85
CA ARG A 39 5.14 0.80 -13.17
C ARG A 39 5.69 0.48 -11.78
N TRP A 40 6.92 0.92 -11.49
CA TRP A 40 7.61 0.68 -10.24
C TRP A 40 8.63 1.79 -9.96
N LEU A 41 8.99 1.95 -8.69
CA LEU A 41 10.06 2.85 -8.26
C LEU A 41 11.38 2.08 -8.23
N PRO A 42 12.39 2.48 -9.01
CA PRO A 42 13.69 1.82 -8.98
C PRO A 42 14.49 2.11 -7.72
N SER A 43 15.41 1.20 -7.45
CA SER A 43 16.38 1.36 -6.39
C SER A 43 17.32 2.54 -6.69
N LEU A 44 17.84 3.18 -5.64
CA LEU A 44 18.80 4.27 -5.77
C LEU A 44 20.04 3.90 -6.63
N PRO A 45 20.61 2.68 -6.55
CA PRO A 45 21.70 2.28 -7.44
C PRO A 45 21.35 2.38 -8.93
N LEU A 46 20.16 1.90 -9.34
CA LEU A 46 19.74 1.95 -10.75
C LEU A 46 19.51 3.39 -11.21
N ILE A 47 18.96 4.25 -10.34
CA ILE A 47 18.83 5.68 -10.62
C ILE A 47 20.20 6.33 -10.88
N LEU A 48 21.20 6.03 -10.05
CA LEU A 48 22.56 6.54 -10.20
C LEU A 48 23.25 6.00 -11.45
N GLU A 49 22.96 4.76 -11.87
CA GLU A 49 23.43 4.20 -13.13
C GLU A 49 22.81 4.89 -14.34
N VAL A 50 21.49 5.15 -14.31
CA VAL A 50 20.79 5.91 -15.36
C VAL A 50 21.36 7.32 -15.48
N ALA A 51 21.57 8.01 -14.36
CA ALA A 51 22.17 9.35 -14.33
C ALA A 51 23.58 9.36 -14.93
N ARG A 52 24.41 8.38 -14.56
CA ARG A 52 25.75 8.20 -15.14
C ARG A 52 25.70 7.88 -16.63
N PHE A 53 24.81 7.01 -17.06
CA PHE A 53 24.65 6.63 -18.47
C PHE A 53 24.31 7.84 -19.35
N PHE A 54 23.38 8.68 -18.91
CA PHE A 54 22.98 9.89 -19.65
C PHE A 54 23.90 11.09 -19.41
N ASN A 55 24.90 10.96 -18.54
CA ASN A 55 25.78 12.05 -18.08
C ASN A 55 24.99 13.27 -17.59
N ARG A 56 24.00 13.02 -16.72
CA ARG A 56 23.11 14.03 -16.14
C ARG A 56 23.12 13.96 -14.62
N PRO A 57 22.89 15.09 -13.93
CA PRO A 57 22.62 15.08 -12.50
C PRO A 57 21.32 14.31 -12.23
N VAL A 58 21.18 13.75 -11.03
CA VAL A 58 20.04 12.89 -10.66
C VAL A 58 18.72 13.67 -10.71
N GLU A 59 18.78 14.97 -10.42
CA GLU A 59 17.69 15.93 -10.46
C GLU A 59 17.13 16.14 -11.88
N ASP A 60 17.94 15.92 -12.92
CA ASP A 60 17.48 15.99 -14.32
C ASP A 60 16.82 14.68 -14.77
N VAL A 61 17.16 13.56 -14.10
CA VAL A 61 16.62 12.23 -14.39
C VAL A 61 15.30 11.99 -13.66
N ILE A 62 15.09 12.66 -12.52
CA ILE A 62 13.95 12.50 -11.65
C ILE A 62 13.10 13.77 -11.63
N THR A 63 11.79 13.62 -11.81
CA THR A 63 10.79 14.63 -11.47
C THR A 63 10.15 14.31 -10.13
N VAL A 64 10.11 15.29 -9.23
CA VAL A 64 9.42 15.18 -7.93
C VAL A 64 8.16 16.04 -7.97
N GLU A 65 6.99 15.40 -8.00
CA GLU A 65 5.70 16.08 -7.88
C GLU A 65 5.31 16.14 -6.39
N ARG A 66 5.17 17.35 -5.85
CA ARG A 66 4.56 17.57 -4.54
C ARG A 66 3.04 17.55 -4.69
N LEU A 67 2.34 16.90 -3.77
CA LEU A 67 0.87 16.78 -3.82
C LEU A 67 0.17 18.14 -3.62
N ASP A 68 0.91 19.11 -3.09
CA ASP A 68 0.44 20.44 -2.73
C ASP A 68 0.16 21.31 -3.99
N ASP A 69 0.80 21.02 -5.13
CA ASP A 69 0.76 21.84 -6.34
C ASP A 69 -0.46 21.54 -7.25
N VAL A 70 -1.09 20.38 -7.09
CA VAL A 70 -2.19 19.90 -7.97
C VAL A 70 -3.56 20.49 -7.56
N ALA A 71 -3.66 21.08 -6.37
CA ALA A 71 -4.91 21.64 -5.85
C ALA A 71 -5.30 22.98 -6.51
N LEU A 72 -4.35 23.73 -7.10
CA LEU A 72 -4.63 25.07 -7.64
C LEU A 72 -5.25 25.06 -9.04
N GLU A 73 -4.85 24.13 -9.91
CA GLU A 73 -5.30 24.13 -11.32
C GLU A 73 -6.71 23.57 -11.50
N ARG A 74 -7.15 22.64 -10.63
CA ARG A 74 -8.48 22.02 -10.70
C ARG A 74 -9.63 22.95 -10.31
N SER A 75 -9.34 24.09 -9.69
CA SER A 75 -10.35 25.06 -9.28
C SER A 75 -10.90 25.91 -10.43
N VAL A 76 -10.19 26.01 -11.56
CA VAL A 76 -10.46 27.06 -12.58
C VAL A 76 -11.28 26.54 -13.77
N LEU A 77 -11.46 25.22 -13.93
CA LEU A 77 -11.83 24.64 -15.22
C LEU A 77 -13.19 23.93 -15.36
N ASP A 78 -14.04 23.84 -14.34
CA ASP A 78 -15.32 23.12 -14.50
C ASP A 78 -16.55 23.95 -14.09
N LYS A 79 -16.94 24.85 -14.99
CA LYS A 79 -18.32 25.34 -15.13
C LYS A 79 -18.88 24.75 -16.43
N GLY A 80 -19.82 23.80 -16.38
CA GLY A 80 -20.70 23.54 -17.52
C GLY A 80 -21.19 22.11 -17.71
N VAL A 81 -22.35 21.85 -17.11
CA VAL A 81 -23.39 20.84 -17.41
C VAL A 81 -23.39 20.25 -18.84
N ASP A 82 -23.28 18.91 -18.85
CA ASP A 82 -24.00 17.87 -19.63
C ASP A 82 -23.65 17.62 -21.12
N ARG A 83 -23.22 16.38 -21.40
CA ARG A 83 -23.78 15.45 -22.40
C ARG A 83 -22.95 14.17 -22.54
N GLY A 84 -23.60 13.03 -22.35
CA GLY A 84 -23.35 11.85 -23.19
C GLY A 84 -22.62 10.67 -22.55
N VAL A 85 -23.29 9.53 -22.67
CA VAL A 85 -22.92 8.16 -22.30
C VAL A 85 -21.55 7.72 -22.84
N ASP A 86 -20.87 6.92 -22.01
CA ASP A 86 -19.69 6.07 -22.24
C ASP A 86 -18.38 6.74 -22.68
N LYS A 87 -17.50 6.96 -21.68
CA LYS A 87 -16.17 6.33 -21.58
C LYS A 87 -15.38 6.83 -20.36
N GLY A 88 -15.01 5.88 -19.50
CA GLY A 88 -13.76 5.97 -18.73
C GLY A 88 -13.81 6.80 -17.44
N ALA A 89 -13.74 6.08 -16.32
CA ALA A 89 -13.06 6.51 -15.09
C ALA A 89 -13.44 7.89 -14.49
N GLU A 90 -14.42 7.94 -13.60
CA GLU A 90 -14.60 9.00 -12.58
C GLU A 90 -15.80 8.60 -11.70
N ALA A 91 -15.82 8.65 -10.38
CA ALA A 91 -14.92 9.18 -9.38
C ALA A 91 -14.68 8.11 -8.31
N LEU A 92 -13.44 7.97 -7.85
CA LEU A 92 -13.15 7.16 -6.68
C LEU A 92 -13.93 7.72 -5.48
N PRO A 93 -14.67 6.90 -4.70
CA PRO A 93 -15.41 7.38 -3.54
C PRO A 93 -14.43 8.06 -2.55
N PRO A 94 -14.89 8.99 -1.70
CA PRO A 94 -14.03 9.74 -0.78
C PRO A 94 -13.20 8.86 0.19
N THR A 95 -13.49 7.55 0.26
CA THR A 95 -12.75 6.53 1.00
C THR A 95 -11.57 5.91 0.22
N ALA A 96 -11.49 6.08 -1.09
CA ALA A 96 -10.53 5.40 -1.95
C ALA A 96 -9.06 5.82 -1.75
N ASN A 97 -8.82 7.01 -1.18
CA ASN A 97 -7.46 7.47 -0.88
C ASN A 97 -6.86 6.85 0.39
N LEU A 98 -7.60 6.02 1.13
CA LEU A 98 -7.13 5.51 2.42
C LEU A 98 -6.52 4.12 2.37
N ILE A 99 -6.75 3.28 1.33
CA ILE A 99 -6.47 1.85 1.50
C ILE A 99 -6.13 1.07 0.21
N VAL A 100 -5.14 1.47 -0.60
CA VAL A 100 -4.56 0.52 -1.58
C VAL A 100 -3.07 0.80 -1.81
N HIS A 101 -2.20 -0.18 -1.57
CA HIS A 101 -0.82 -0.12 -2.07
C HIS A 101 -0.84 -0.43 -3.59
N PRO A 102 -0.06 0.27 -4.44
CA PRO A 102 -0.19 0.24 -5.90
C PRO A 102 0.18 -1.09 -6.60
N ALA A 103 0.49 -2.13 -5.84
CA ALA A 103 0.79 -3.46 -6.37
C ALA A 103 -0.31 -4.44 -5.90
N TRP A 104 -1.35 -4.61 -6.72
CA TRP A 104 -2.35 -5.69 -6.64
C TRP A 104 -3.30 -5.72 -5.44
N GLY A 105 -4.33 -4.86 -5.43
CA GLY A 105 -5.58 -5.11 -4.69
C GLY A 105 -5.45 -5.35 -3.18
N THR A 106 -4.32 -4.96 -2.59
CA THR A 106 -3.99 -5.23 -1.19
C THR A 106 -4.38 -4.04 -0.34
N VAL A 107 -5.40 -4.26 0.48
CA VAL A 107 -5.97 -3.30 1.41
C VAL A 107 -5.09 -3.26 2.67
N ARG A 108 -4.78 -2.06 3.15
CA ARG A 108 -4.07 -1.77 4.39
C ARG A 108 -5.08 -1.50 5.53
N PRO A 109 -5.71 -2.53 6.12
CA PRO A 109 -6.87 -2.35 7.02
C PRO A 109 -6.58 -1.39 8.17
N PRO A 110 -7.54 -0.56 8.61
CA PRO A 110 -7.35 0.27 9.80
C PRO A 110 -7.24 -0.60 11.05
N ALA A 111 -6.49 -0.12 12.04
CA ALA A 111 -6.24 -0.87 13.27
C ALA A 111 -6.06 0.06 14.47
N ASN A 112 -6.42 -0.45 15.65
CA ASN A 112 -6.17 0.18 16.95
C ASN A 112 -5.18 -0.67 17.75
N LEU A 113 -4.27 -0.02 18.48
CA LEU A 113 -3.34 -0.68 19.40
C LEU A 113 -3.55 -0.11 20.80
N ARG A 114 -3.68 -0.98 21.81
CA ARG A 114 -3.83 -0.62 23.21
C ARG A 114 -2.87 -1.41 24.07
N LEU A 115 -2.15 -0.73 24.96
CA LEU A 115 -1.34 -1.36 25.99
C LEU A 115 -2.10 -1.28 27.32
N LEU A 116 -2.38 -2.44 27.91
CA LEU A 116 -3.04 -2.58 29.20
C LEU A 116 -2.13 -3.39 30.12
N GLU A 117 -1.51 -2.72 31.09
CA GLU A 117 -0.56 -3.34 32.01
C GLU A 117 0.55 -4.08 31.23
N GLN A 118 0.57 -5.42 31.30
CA GLN A 118 1.52 -6.30 30.63
C GLN A 118 0.89 -7.01 29.42
N LYS A 119 -0.08 -6.37 28.77
CA LYS A 119 -0.82 -6.94 27.64
C LYS A 119 -0.99 -5.92 26.52
N LEU A 120 -0.60 -6.31 25.33
CA LEU A 120 -0.86 -5.57 24.09
C LEU A 120 -2.10 -6.16 23.41
N ILE A 121 -3.03 -5.29 23.03
CA ILE A 121 -4.24 -5.65 22.29
C ILE A 121 -4.22 -4.87 20.97
N ILE A 122 -4.42 -5.59 19.87
CA ILE A 122 -4.45 -5.05 18.51
C ILE A 122 -5.79 -5.42 17.89
N GLU A 123 -6.56 -4.44 17.46
CA GLU A 123 -7.86 -4.61 16.81
C GLU A 123 -7.71 -4.19 15.35
N ILE A 124 -8.03 -5.06 14.39
CA ILE A 124 -7.86 -4.81 12.95
C ILE A 124 -9.19 -5.04 12.25
N LEU A 125 -9.63 -4.07 11.45
CA LEU A 125 -10.88 -4.17 10.70
C LEU A 125 -10.67 -4.99 9.41
N LEU A 126 -11.22 -6.20 9.37
CA LEU A 126 -11.15 -7.19 8.28
C LEU A 126 -12.55 -7.72 7.91
N PRO A 127 -13.47 -6.88 7.40
CA PRO A 127 -14.79 -7.31 6.98
C PRO A 127 -14.68 -8.21 5.74
N GLY A 128 -15.55 -9.23 5.66
CA GLY A 128 -15.62 -10.14 4.51
C GLY A 128 -14.50 -11.20 4.45
N PHE A 129 -13.64 -11.28 5.45
CA PHE A 129 -12.69 -12.39 5.62
C PHE A 129 -13.19 -13.38 6.67
N THR A 130 -12.90 -14.66 6.48
CA THR A 130 -13.11 -15.70 7.48
C THR A 130 -11.79 -16.06 8.17
N SER A 131 -11.85 -16.68 9.36
CA SER A 131 -10.63 -17.03 10.12
C SER A 131 -9.66 -17.94 9.35
N SER A 132 -10.16 -18.79 8.45
CA SER A 132 -9.34 -19.67 7.61
C SER A 132 -8.62 -18.94 6.46
N GLN A 133 -8.99 -17.70 6.20
CA GLN A 133 -8.42 -16.84 5.15
C GLN A 133 -7.38 -15.86 5.71
N ILE A 134 -7.06 -15.94 7.01
CA ILE A 134 -6.18 -15.01 7.72
C ILE A 134 -4.97 -15.77 8.23
N ASP A 135 -3.78 -15.32 7.81
CA ASP A 135 -2.49 -15.80 8.28
C ASP A 135 -1.86 -14.76 9.20
N LEU A 136 -1.35 -15.22 10.34
CA LEU A 136 -0.73 -14.39 11.37
C LEU A 136 0.69 -14.87 11.65
N GLU A 137 1.65 -13.97 11.55
CA GLU A 137 3.04 -14.21 11.93
C GLU A 137 3.42 -13.26 13.07
N VAL A 138 3.87 -13.82 14.20
CA VAL A 138 4.28 -13.05 15.37
C VAL A 138 5.73 -13.35 15.68
N THR A 139 6.54 -12.30 15.75
CA THR A 139 7.91 -12.32 16.23
C THR A 139 8.04 -11.49 17.51
N ASP A 140 9.24 -11.39 18.06
CA ASP A 140 9.55 -10.52 19.20
C ASP A 140 9.53 -9.02 18.84
N ARG A 141 9.50 -8.68 17.55
CA ARG A 141 9.54 -7.30 17.04
C ARG A 141 8.40 -6.90 16.13
N HIS A 142 7.78 -7.86 15.44
CA HIS A 142 6.75 -7.57 14.46
C HIS A 142 5.59 -8.55 14.56
N LEU A 143 4.39 -8.03 14.35
CA LEU A 143 3.20 -8.81 14.00
C LEU A 143 2.89 -8.53 12.53
N ILE A 144 2.78 -9.57 11.72
CA ILE A 144 2.31 -9.51 10.34
C ILE A 144 0.93 -10.18 10.28
N VAL A 145 0.01 -9.51 9.60
CA VAL A 145 -1.35 -9.98 9.34
C VAL A 145 -1.56 -9.96 7.85
N GLU A 146 -1.80 -11.12 7.26
CA GLU A 146 -2.15 -11.29 5.87
C GLU A 146 -3.53 -11.94 5.79
N ALA A 147 -4.39 -11.47 4.90
CA ALA A 147 -5.66 -12.12 4.62
C ALA A 147 -5.89 -12.16 3.13
N THR A 148 -6.35 -13.30 2.60
CA THR A 148 -6.63 -13.47 1.17
C THR A 148 -8.01 -14.08 0.97
N ASN A 149 -8.86 -13.38 0.23
CA ASN A 149 -10.17 -13.86 -0.17
C ASN A 149 -10.15 -14.19 -1.68
N PRO A 150 -10.12 -15.48 -2.06
CA PRO A 150 -10.06 -15.90 -3.47
C PRO A 150 -11.34 -15.57 -4.24
N THR A 151 -12.45 -15.35 -3.54
CA THR A 151 -13.74 -15.00 -4.12
C THR A 151 -14.31 -13.77 -3.40
N PRO A 152 -13.73 -12.58 -3.62
CA PRO A 152 -14.04 -11.35 -2.87
C PRO A 152 -15.51 -10.91 -2.96
N ASN A 153 -16.25 -11.45 -3.93
CA ASN A 153 -17.64 -11.11 -4.23
C ASN A 153 -18.63 -12.27 -3.96
N SER A 154 -18.16 -13.41 -3.44
CA SER A 154 -18.97 -14.64 -3.42
C SER A 154 -19.58 -15.00 -2.06
N SER A 155 -19.35 -14.27 -0.98
CA SER A 155 -19.93 -14.70 0.30
C SER A 155 -20.14 -13.58 1.32
N THR A 156 -21.31 -13.67 1.96
CA THR A 156 -21.81 -12.92 3.12
C THR A 156 -22.60 -11.63 2.85
N ILE A 157 -23.30 -11.54 1.72
CA ILE A 157 -24.69 -11.08 1.76
C ILE A 157 -25.53 -12.30 1.35
N GLU A 158 -26.02 -13.05 2.33
CA GLU A 158 -27.23 -13.83 2.08
C GLU A 158 -28.33 -12.81 1.71
N THR A 159 -29.15 -13.14 0.72
CA THR A 159 -30.37 -12.41 0.30
C THR A 159 -30.21 -11.39 -0.83
N ILE A 160 -29.67 -11.75 -1.99
CA ILE A 160 -30.48 -11.62 -3.22
C ILE A 160 -30.11 -12.80 -4.12
N GLU A 161 -31.05 -13.70 -4.37
CA GLU A 161 -30.89 -14.70 -5.43
C GLU A 161 -30.57 -13.94 -6.73
N GLU A 162 -29.59 -14.42 -7.49
CA GLU A 162 -29.34 -13.88 -8.83
C GLU A 162 -30.45 -14.37 -9.76
N ASN A 163 -31.64 -13.79 -9.63
CA ASN A 163 -32.73 -13.94 -10.59
C ASN A 163 -32.36 -13.08 -11.81
N GLU A 164 -32.97 -13.36 -12.97
CA GLU A 164 -32.80 -12.56 -14.21
C GLU A 164 -33.17 -11.06 -14.05
N GLN A 165 -33.64 -10.64 -12.88
CA GLN A 165 -34.08 -9.28 -12.53
C GLN A 165 -33.07 -8.52 -11.64
N THR A 166 -32.04 -9.18 -11.10
CA THR A 166 -31.06 -8.54 -10.21
C THR A 166 -29.78 -8.24 -10.99
N ARG A 167 -29.44 -6.94 -11.16
CA ARG A 167 -28.18 -6.51 -11.77
C ARG A 167 -27.39 -5.65 -10.80
N LEU A 168 -26.13 -6.00 -10.58
CA LEU A 168 -25.17 -5.17 -9.85
C LEU A 168 -24.95 -3.85 -10.63
N VAL A 169 -25.40 -2.72 -10.07
CA VAL A 169 -25.28 -1.40 -10.72
C VAL A 169 -23.94 -0.73 -10.38
N ALA A 170 -23.43 -0.96 -9.17
CA ALA A 170 -22.14 -0.45 -8.70
C ALA A 170 -21.56 -1.36 -7.59
N THR A 171 -20.24 -1.35 -7.40
CA THR A 171 -19.57 -2.10 -6.34
C THR A 171 -18.42 -1.28 -5.79
N GLU A 172 -18.44 -1.04 -4.48
CA GLU A 172 -17.37 -0.32 -3.78
C GLU A 172 -16.51 -1.25 -2.93
N PHE A 173 -17.08 -2.35 -2.45
CA PHE A 173 -16.38 -3.35 -1.64
C PHE A 173 -15.76 -4.42 -2.55
N SER A 174 -14.42 -4.50 -2.58
CA SER A 174 -13.69 -5.62 -3.19
C SER A 174 -12.42 -5.90 -2.38
N PHE A 175 -12.54 -6.75 -1.36
CA PHE A 175 -11.43 -7.08 -0.47
C PHE A 175 -10.80 -8.41 -0.91
N GLN A 176 -9.94 -8.38 -1.92
CA GLN A 176 -9.21 -9.58 -2.36
C GLN A 176 -8.08 -9.94 -1.40
N ARG A 177 -7.34 -8.94 -0.91
CA ARG A 177 -6.22 -9.15 -0.02
C ARG A 177 -6.14 -8.04 1.01
N ALA A 178 -5.80 -8.38 2.25
CA ALA A 178 -5.45 -7.42 3.28
C ALA A 178 -4.04 -7.72 3.81
N TRP A 179 -3.24 -6.69 4.08
CA TRP A 179 -1.91 -6.86 4.65
C TRP A 179 -1.55 -5.72 5.62
N ARG A 180 -0.98 -6.10 6.76
CA ARG A 180 -0.44 -5.19 7.77
C ARG A 180 0.79 -5.77 8.44
N GLN A 181 1.73 -4.89 8.77
CA GLN A 181 2.80 -5.14 9.72
C GLN A 181 2.69 -4.10 10.86
N PHE A 182 2.89 -4.55 12.09
CA PHE A 182 2.97 -3.71 13.28
C PHE A 182 4.29 -3.94 13.99
N ASP A 183 4.94 -2.87 14.40
CA ASP A 183 6.09 -2.92 15.29
C ASP A 183 5.60 -3.20 16.71
N LEU A 184 6.20 -4.20 17.36
CA LEU A 184 5.84 -4.66 18.69
C LEU A 184 6.78 -4.04 19.73
N PRO A 185 6.28 -3.70 20.92
CA PRO A 185 7.11 -3.20 22.01
C PRO A 185 8.05 -4.28 22.52
N LEU A 186 9.16 -3.86 23.12
CA LEU A 186 10.13 -4.76 23.72
C LEU A 186 9.48 -5.60 24.83
N GLY A 187 9.89 -6.86 24.91
CA GLY A 187 9.40 -7.79 25.94
C GLY A 187 8.11 -8.53 25.57
N VAL A 188 7.56 -8.36 24.36
CA VAL A 188 6.47 -9.21 23.88
C VAL A 188 6.88 -10.68 23.89
N ILE A 189 5.94 -11.55 24.28
CA ILE A 189 6.09 -13.01 24.27
C ILE A 189 5.29 -13.57 23.10
N PRO A 190 5.91 -13.91 21.95
CA PRO A 190 5.18 -14.36 20.76
C PRO A 190 4.30 -15.58 21.01
N ALA A 191 4.78 -16.53 21.80
CA ALA A 191 4.05 -17.74 22.17
C ALA A 191 2.76 -17.50 22.98
N SER A 192 2.58 -16.29 23.52
CA SER A 192 1.36 -15.91 24.25
C SER A 192 0.24 -15.36 23.34
N ALA A 193 0.50 -15.25 22.03
CA ALA A 193 -0.43 -14.69 21.07
C ALA A 193 -1.77 -15.44 21.07
N LYS A 194 -2.86 -14.69 21.16
CA LYS A 194 -4.22 -15.19 20.97
C LYS A 194 -4.95 -14.28 20.00
N ALA A 195 -5.66 -14.87 19.03
CA ALA A 195 -6.41 -14.13 18.03
C ALA A 195 -7.88 -14.57 18.01
N LYS A 196 -8.78 -13.63 17.74
CA LYS A 196 -10.22 -13.87 17.61
C LYS A 196 -10.80 -12.95 16.54
N LEU A 197 -11.62 -13.48 15.64
CA LEU A 197 -12.33 -12.71 14.61
C LEU A 197 -13.82 -12.69 14.95
N GLU A 198 -14.38 -11.50 15.20
CA GLU A 198 -15.81 -11.31 15.47
C GLU A 198 -16.31 -10.06 14.76
N HIS A 199 -17.46 -10.16 14.09
CA HIS A 199 -18.10 -9.04 13.39
C HIS A 199 -17.16 -8.29 12.42
N GLY A 200 -16.25 -9.01 11.76
CA GLY A 200 -15.26 -8.42 10.85
C GLY A 200 -14.11 -7.69 11.55
N ILE A 201 -13.93 -7.86 12.86
CA ILE A 201 -12.82 -7.29 13.63
C ILE A 201 -11.93 -8.42 14.15
N LEU A 202 -10.68 -8.43 13.72
CA LEU A 202 -9.65 -9.33 14.23
C LEU A 202 -9.00 -8.70 15.46
N THR A 203 -9.19 -9.33 16.61
CA THR A 203 -8.57 -8.94 17.89
C THR A 203 -7.43 -9.89 18.20
N ILE A 204 -6.22 -9.34 18.33
CA ILE A 204 -4.99 -10.07 18.70
C ILE A 204 -4.55 -9.57 20.08
N SER A 205 -4.20 -10.48 20.97
CA SER A 205 -3.65 -10.15 22.27
C SER A 205 -2.34 -10.87 22.54
N LEU A 206 -1.39 -10.14 23.10
CA LEU A 206 -0.02 -10.56 23.37
C LEU A 206 0.35 -10.15 24.79
N ASN A 207 1.00 -11.02 25.54
CA ASN A 207 1.57 -10.67 26.83
C ASN A 207 2.96 -10.05 26.65
N LEU A 208 3.30 -9.12 27.53
CA LEU A 208 4.62 -8.53 27.68
C LEU A 208 5.26 -9.08 28.95
N ARG A 209 6.60 -9.18 28.95
CA ARG A 209 7.37 -9.39 30.17
C ARG A 209 7.26 -8.18 31.07
N GLU A 210 7.37 -8.42 32.38
CA GLU A 210 7.48 -7.34 33.35
C GLU A 210 8.66 -6.44 32.97
N PRO A 211 8.44 -5.12 32.85
CA PRO A 211 9.56 -4.21 32.63
C PRO A 211 10.52 -4.34 33.81
N GLY A 212 11.81 -4.50 33.52
CA GLY A 212 12.83 -4.43 34.55
C GLY A 212 12.78 -3.10 35.28
N ARG A 213 13.33 -3.04 36.50
CA ARG A 213 13.37 -1.80 37.29
C ARG A 213 13.94 -0.66 36.42
N PRO A 214 13.20 0.45 36.21
CA PRO A 214 13.67 1.54 35.38
C PRO A 214 14.97 2.10 35.95
N ILE A 215 15.99 2.22 35.11
CA ILE A 215 17.26 2.83 35.47
C ILE A 215 17.08 4.34 35.29
N SER A 216 17.15 5.10 36.39
CA SER A 216 17.18 6.55 36.34
C SER A 216 18.62 7.01 36.20
N HIS A 217 18.87 7.88 35.21
CA HIS A 217 20.14 8.57 35.05
C HIS A 217 19.92 10.05 35.34
N HIS A 218 20.63 10.58 36.33
CA HIS A 218 20.72 12.02 36.56
C HIS A 218 21.86 12.58 35.71
N PHE A 219 21.60 13.62 34.94
CA PHE A 219 22.62 14.38 34.22
C PHE A 219 22.53 15.86 34.60
N GLN A 220 23.66 16.56 34.61
CA GLN A 220 23.70 18.01 34.71
C GLN A 220 24.06 18.57 33.33
N PRO A 221 23.32 19.57 32.80
CA PRO A 221 23.70 20.24 31.56
C PRO A 221 24.97 21.07 31.76
N GLU A 222 25.78 21.18 30.70
CA GLU A 222 26.94 22.09 30.62
C GLU A 222 26.51 23.54 30.42
#